data_AF-A0A831TIP6-F1
#
_entry.id   AF-A0A831TIP6-F1
#
_cell.length_a   1.000
_cell.length_b   1.000
_cell.length_c   1.000
_cell.angle_alpha   90.00
_cell.angle_beta   90.00
_cell.angle_gamma   90.00
#
_symmetry.space_group_name_H-M   'P 1'
#
loop_
_entity.id
_entity.type
_entity.pdbx_description
1 polymer ?
#
loop_
_entity_poly.entity_id
_entity_poly.type
_entity_poly.pdbx_seq_one_letter_code
_entity_poly.pdbx_strand_id
1 'polypeptide(L)'
;MYDKKDQLEKIQASLLPGEVVEAVFDLKSAGTGFIGITNKRVIIYDKAFLRKMKALVSIPYNRIYAIAAEDEEAWWGHRGFWSTSKLVLTTGKTEYEFEFRGADRAHLAHDLILRHMV
;
A
#
# COMPACT_ATOMS: atom_id res chain seq x y z
N MET A 1 -4.74 -11.18 -4.27
CA MET A 1 -3.50 -11.13 -5.08
C MET A 1 -2.31 -10.80 -4.19
N TYR A 2 -1.08 -11.19 -4.52
CA TYR A 2 0.08 -10.77 -3.74
C TYR A 2 1.37 -10.76 -4.57
N ASP A 3 2.31 -9.86 -4.23
CA ASP A 3 3.63 -9.82 -4.89
C ASP A 3 4.60 -10.86 -4.30
N LYS A 4 4.61 -11.06 -2.97
CA LYS A 4 5.48 -12.02 -2.29
C LYS A 4 4.72 -12.85 -1.24
N LYS A 5 4.97 -14.15 -1.23
CA LYS A 5 4.26 -15.11 -0.35
C LYS A 5 4.53 -14.85 1.14
N ASP A 6 5.76 -14.53 1.51
CA ASP A 6 6.14 -14.26 2.90
C ASP A 6 5.46 -13.00 3.46
N GLN A 7 5.14 -12.04 2.59
CA GLN A 7 4.41 -10.82 2.97
C GLN A 7 2.93 -11.13 3.18
N LEU A 8 2.34 -11.95 2.30
CA LEU A 8 0.97 -12.46 2.50
C LEU A 8 0.83 -13.16 3.85
N GLU A 9 1.73 -14.08 4.16
CA GLU A 9 1.70 -14.85 5.42
C GLU A 9 1.78 -13.92 6.65
N LYS A 10 2.59 -12.86 6.58
CA LYS A 10 2.68 -11.85 7.65
C LYS A 10 1.37 -11.06 7.83
N ILE A 11 0.71 -10.67 6.74
CA ILE A 11 -0.61 -10.01 6.83
C ILE A 11 -1.65 -10.99 7.40
N GLN A 12 -1.68 -12.23 6.90
CA GLN A 12 -2.60 -13.27 7.34
C GLN A 12 -2.50 -13.54 8.84
N ALA A 13 -1.28 -13.55 9.39
CA ALA A 13 -1.04 -13.71 10.82
C ALA A 13 -1.57 -12.56 11.69
N SER A 14 -1.91 -11.41 11.09
CA SER A 14 -2.41 -10.22 11.80
C SER A 14 -3.92 -9.96 11.63
N LEU A 15 -4.62 -10.86 10.93
CA LEU A 15 -6.04 -10.73 10.64
C LEU A 15 -6.89 -10.87 11.89
N LEU A 16 -7.94 -10.07 11.96
CA LEU A 16 -9.03 -10.24 12.91
C LEU A 16 -9.95 -11.39 12.46
N PRO A 17 -10.76 -11.97 13.37
CA PRO A 17 -11.78 -12.94 12.98
C PRO A 17 -12.69 -12.42 11.86
N GLY A 18 -12.86 -13.24 10.81
CA GLY A 18 -13.64 -12.90 9.62
C GLY A 18 -13.04 -11.79 8.73
N GLU A 19 -11.82 -11.34 9.01
CA GLU A 19 -11.06 -10.50 8.09
C GLU A 19 -10.39 -11.37 7.02
N VAL A 20 -10.42 -10.94 5.76
CA VAL A 20 -9.81 -11.65 4.63
C VAL A 20 -8.90 -10.73 3.84
N VAL A 21 -7.77 -11.25 3.36
CA VAL A 21 -6.83 -10.50 2.53
C VAL A 21 -7.32 -10.47 1.09
N GLU A 22 -7.42 -9.27 0.52
CA GLU A 22 -7.78 -9.06 -0.88
C GLU A 22 -6.52 -8.89 -1.73
N ALA A 23 -5.56 -8.08 -1.25
CA ALA A 23 -4.30 -7.84 -1.93
C ALA A 23 -3.12 -7.60 -0.97
N VAL A 24 -1.89 -7.92 -1.41
CA VAL A 24 -0.64 -7.52 -0.74
C VAL A 24 0.37 -7.04 -1.77
N PHE A 25 0.87 -5.82 -1.60
CA PHE A 25 1.79 -5.18 -2.56
C PHE A 25 3.13 -4.82 -1.93
N ASP A 26 4.21 -5.14 -2.63
CA ASP A 26 5.59 -4.81 -2.24
C ASP A 26 5.92 -3.37 -2.61
N LEU A 27 6.54 -2.64 -1.69
CA LEU A 27 6.91 -1.24 -1.90
C LEU A 27 8.38 -1.08 -2.32
N LYS A 28 8.67 -0.01 -3.09
CA LYS A 28 9.99 0.34 -3.63
C LYS A 28 10.86 1.15 -2.66
N SER A 29 10.25 2.02 -1.83
CA SER A 29 10.96 3.01 -1.01
C SER A 29 11.98 2.40 -0.02
N ALA A 30 12.88 3.25 0.50
CA ALA A 30 14.07 2.97 1.32
C ALA A 30 13.82 2.26 2.68
N GLY A 31 12.68 1.57 2.83
CA GLY A 31 12.19 0.92 4.04
C GLY A 31 11.63 -0.49 3.88
N THR A 32 11.80 -1.23 2.78
CA THR A 32 11.45 -2.68 2.67
C THR A 32 10.06 -3.10 3.21
N GLY A 33 9.09 -2.20 3.09
CA GLY A 33 7.73 -2.40 3.57
C GLY A 33 6.81 -3.02 2.53
N PHE A 34 5.59 -3.33 2.94
CA PHE A 34 4.51 -3.79 2.09
C PHE A 34 3.17 -3.34 2.67
N ILE A 35 2.16 -3.23 1.82
CA ILE A 35 0.79 -2.97 2.25
C ILE A 35 -0.08 -4.21 2.04
N GLY A 36 -0.95 -4.48 3.00
CA GLY A 36 -2.05 -5.44 2.89
C GLY A 36 -3.37 -4.72 2.82
N ILE A 37 -4.21 -5.08 1.87
CA ILE A 37 -5.58 -4.58 1.72
C ILE A 37 -6.51 -5.73 2.09
N THR A 38 -7.39 -5.50 3.07
CA THR A 38 -8.34 -6.50 3.57
C THR A 38 -9.77 -6.02 3.40
N ASN A 39 -10.74 -6.87 3.67
CA ASN A 39 -12.15 -6.43 3.70
C ASN A 39 -12.51 -5.51 4.88
N LYS A 40 -11.55 -5.10 5.74
CA LYS A 40 -11.81 -4.24 6.91
C LYS A 40 -10.92 -3.02 7.03
N ARG A 41 -9.68 -3.08 6.52
CA ARG A 41 -8.68 -2.02 6.71
C ARG A 41 -7.52 -2.16 5.72
N VAL A 42 -6.75 -1.09 5.61
CA VAL A 42 -5.39 -1.15 5.08
C VAL A 42 -4.42 -1.45 6.21
N ILE A 43 -3.53 -2.41 6.01
CA ILE A 43 -2.45 -2.77 6.92
C ILE A 43 -1.13 -2.37 6.27
N ILE A 44 -0.34 -1.55 6.96
CA ILE A 44 0.98 -1.13 6.50
C ILE A 44 2.01 -1.85 7.37
N TYR A 45 2.93 -2.55 6.72
CA TYR A 45 4.12 -3.04 7.37
C TYR A 45 5.30 -2.20 6.91
N ASP A 46 5.84 -1.39 7.81
CA ASP A 46 7.00 -0.56 7.52
C ASP A 46 8.13 -0.85 8.52
N LYS A 47 9.34 -1.05 7.99
CA LYS A 47 10.54 -1.25 8.81
C LYS A 47 11.21 0.08 9.18
N ALA A 48 10.82 1.19 8.56
CA ALA A 48 11.43 2.51 8.68
C ALA A 48 10.54 3.58 9.34
N PHE A 49 9.20 3.45 9.31
CA PHE A 49 8.23 4.50 9.69
C PHE A 49 8.50 5.20 11.03
N LEU A 50 8.98 4.45 12.01
CA LEU A 50 9.31 4.98 13.32
C LEU A 50 10.67 4.42 13.69
N ARG A 51 11.72 5.26 13.58
CA ARG A 51 13.09 4.98 14.04
C ARG A 51 13.10 3.97 15.21
N LYS A 52 13.42 2.70 14.90
CA LYS A 52 13.54 1.51 15.80
C LYS A 52 12.31 0.63 16.09
N MET A 53 11.13 0.90 15.55
CA MET A 53 9.99 -0.04 15.62
C MET A 53 9.63 -0.61 14.26
N LYS A 54 9.61 -1.95 14.15
CA LYS A 54 8.84 -2.64 13.10
C LYS A 54 7.37 -2.42 13.43
N ALA A 55 6.74 -1.44 12.79
CA ALA A 55 5.37 -1.08 13.10
C ALA A 55 4.42 -1.75 12.10
N LEU A 56 3.47 -2.51 12.63
CA LEU A 56 2.28 -2.91 11.89
C LEU A 56 1.21 -1.84 12.17
N VAL A 57 0.90 -1.05 11.14
CA VAL A 57 -0.09 0.04 11.23
C VAL A 57 -1.37 -0.44 10.58
N SER A 58 -2.51 -0.19 11.23
CA SER A 58 -3.84 -0.55 10.73
C SER A 58 -4.67 0.70 10.57
N ILE A 59 -5.14 0.95 9.34
CA ILE A 59 -5.95 2.10 8.99
C ILE A 59 -7.33 1.61 8.54
N PRO A 60 -8.36 1.73 9.38
CA PRO A 60 -9.74 1.45 8.98
C PRO A 60 -10.18 2.35 7.84
N TYR A 61 -11.00 1.83 6.92
CA TYR A 61 -11.45 2.60 5.74
C TYR A 61 -12.20 3.89 6.11
N ASN A 62 -13.01 3.87 7.17
CA ASN A 62 -13.72 5.04 7.68
C ASN A 62 -12.81 6.12 8.32
N ARG A 63 -11.49 5.92 8.33
CA ARG A 63 -10.47 6.88 8.78
C ARG A 63 -9.59 7.40 7.64
N ILE A 64 -9.84 6.93 6.41
CA ILE A 64 -9.21 7.44 5.19
C ILE A 64 -10.15 8.52 4.64
N TYR A 65 -9.66 9.75 4.53
CA TYR A 65 -10.45 10.88 4.03
C TYR A 65 -10.23 11.13 2.55
N ALA A 66 -9.06 10.80 2.04
CA ALA A 66 -8.76 10.84 0.61
C ALA A 66 -7.74 9.76 0.25
N ILE A 67 -7.81 9.33 -1.00
CA ILE A 67 -6.84 8.45 -1.63
C ILE A 67 -6.47 9.06 -2.99
N ALA A 68 -5.19 9.04 -3.32
CA ALA A 68 -4.68 9.50 -4.61
C ALA A 68 -3.69 8.50 -5.17
N ALA A 69 -3.69 8.32 -6.50
CA ALA A 69 -2.68 7.56 -7.24
C ALA A 69 -2.03 8.49 -8.28
N GLU A 70 -0.71 8.44 -8.38
CA GLU A 70 0.09 9.23 -9.32
C GLU A 70 1.01 8.29 -10.11
N ASP A 71 1.05 8.49 -11.42
CA ASP A 71 2.03 7.85 -12.29
C ASP A 71 3.19 8.81 -12.52
N GLU A 72 4.40 8.37 -12.22
CA GLU A 72 5.58 9.14 -12.57
C GLU A 72 5.82 8.97 -14.09
N GLU A 73 5.49 9.99 -14.87
CA GLU A 73 5.81 10.00 -16.30
C GLU A 73 7.33 9.88 -16.48
N ALA A 74 7.79 9.06 -17.42
CA ALA A 74 9.18 9.05 -17.84
C ALA A 74 9.40 10.17 -18.85
N TRP A 75 9.79 11.37 -18.40
CA TRP A 75 10.02 12.50 -19.29
C TRP A 75 11.39 12.36 -19.97
N TRP A 76 11.32 12.21 -21.30
CA TRP A 76 12.33 12.52 -22.33
C TRP A 76 13.36 11.43 -22.68
N GLY A 77 13.08 10.75 -23.79
CA GLY A 77 14.11 10.40 -24.78
C GLY A 77 14.70 8.99 -24.73
N HIS A 78 14.46 8.19 -23.69
CA HIS A 78 15.06 6.86 -23.59
C HIS A 78 14.01 5.75 -23.44
N ARG A 79 13.99 4.81 -24.39
CA ARG A 79 13.27 3.54 -24.33
C ARG A 79 13.68 2.78 -23.06
N GLY A 80 12.87 2.81 -22.01
CA GLY A 80 13.18 2.07 -20.78
C GLY A 80 12.16 2.16 -19.65
N PHE A 81 10.99 1.52 -19.82
CA PHE A 81 10.14 0.82 -18.85
C PHE A 81 10.41 0.94 -17.31
N TRP A 82 10.36 2.15 -16.73
CA TRP A 82 10.27 2.29 -15.27
C TRP A 82 9.31 3.43 -14.89
N SER A 83 8.00 3.23 -15.10
CA SER A 83 6.99 4.04 -14.42
C SER A 83 6.87 3.55 -12.98
N THR A 84 7.34 4.36 -12.05
CA THR A 84 6.99 4.22 -10.64
C THR A 84 5.58 4.75 -10.44
N SER A 85 4.77 4.03 -9.66
CA SER A 85 3.44 4.49 -9.29
C SER A 85 3.39 4.75 -7.79
N LYS A 86 2.84 5.90 -7.42
CA LYS A 86 2.73 6.39 -6.06
C LYS A 86 1.28 6.35 -5.62
N LEU A 87 1.02 5.94 -4.38
CA LEU A 87 -0.29 6.05 -3.73
C LEU A 87 -0.15 6.90 -2.47
N VAL A 88 -1.11 7.79 -2.24
CA VAL A 88 -1.19 8.60 -1.03
C VAL A 88 -2.51 8.32 -0.32
N LEU A 89 -2.44 7.99 0.97
CA LEU A 89 -3.61 7.92 1.86
C LEU A 89 -3.59 9.10 2.81
N THR A 90 -4.61 9.97 2.71
CA THR A 90 -4.80 11.07 3.65
C THR A 90 -5.72 10.62 4.77
N THR A 91 -5.19 10.59 5.99
CA THR A 91 -5.97 10.40 7.23
C THR A 91 -6.06 11.71 7.99
N GLY A 92 -6.82 11.77 9.07
CA GLY A 92 -7.04 13.02 9.80
C GLY A 92 -5.82 13.71 10.42
N LYS A 93 -4.68 13.02 10.55
CA LYS A 93 -3.46 13.62 11.11
C LYS A 93 -2.21 13.36 10.28
N THR A 94 -2.28 12.48 9.29
CA THR A 94 -1.09 11.92 8.64
C THR A 94 -1.42 11.54 7.21
N GLU A 95 -0.48 11.85 6.33
CA GLU A 95 -0.45 11.33 4.96
C GLU A 95 0.53 10.16 4.91
N TYR A 96 0.08 9.05 4.33
CA TYR A 96 0.91 7.88 4.11
C TYR A 96 1.20 7.79 2.62
N GLU A 97 2.47 7.85 2.27
CA GLU A 97 2.93 7.74 0.88
C GLU A 97 3.55 6.37 0.62
N PHE A 98 3.18 5.78 -0.50
CA PHE A 98 3.63 4.45 -0.91
C PHE A 98 4.12 4.50 -2.35
N GLU A 99 5.36 4.07 -2.58
CA GLU A 99 5.88 3.83 -3.92
C GLU A 99 5.86 2.34 -4.23
N PHE A 100 5.24 1.94 -5.33
CA PHE A 100 5.10 0.54 -5.70
C PHE A 100 6.16 0.08 -6.70
N ARG A 101 6.40 -1.24 -6.73
CA ARG A 101 7.13 -1.87 -7.82
C ARG A 101 6.17 -2.19 -8.97
N GLY A 102 6.16 -1.34 -9.99
CA GLY A 102 5.40 -1.53 -11.22
C GLY A 102 4.23 -0.55 -11.35
N ALA A 103 4.04 -0.07 -12.57
CA ALA A 103 3.10 0.99 -12.93
C ALA A 103 1.69 0.76 -12.39
N ASP A 104 1.13 -0.43 -12.63
CA ASP A 104 -0.30 -0.66 -12.40
C ASP A 104 -0.64 -0.93 -10.92
N ARG A 105 0.36 -1.07 -10.04
CA ARG A 105 0.12 -1.49 -8.66
C ARG A 105 -0.55 -0.42 -7.81
N ALA A 106 -0.18 0.86 -7.97
CA ALA A 106 -0.85 1.94 -7.24
C ALA A 106 -2.33 2.06 -7.65
N HIS A 107 -2.65 1.96 -8.95
CA HIS A 107 -4.03 2.00 -9.44
C HIS A 107 -4.88 0.83 -8.93
N LEU A 108 -4.33 -0.39 -8.96
CA LEU A 108 -5.04 -1.54 -8.38
C LEU A 108 -5.26 -1.40 -6.88
N ALA A 109 -4.26 -0.90 -6.14
CA ALA A 109 -4.40 -0.63 -4.71
C ALA A 109 -5.43 0.46 -4.45
N HIS A 110 -5.42 1.52 -5.27
CA HIS A 110 -6.37 2.63 -5.24
C HIS A 110 -7.80 2.11 -5.36
N ASP A 111 -8.10 1.35 -6.41
CA ASP A 111 -9.46 0.89 -6.68
C ASP A 111 -9.99 -0.08 -5.62
N LEU A 112 -9.12 -0.95 -5.11
CA LEU A 112 -9.47 -1.87 -4.03
C LEU A 112 -9.81 -1.11 -2.75
N ILE A 113 -9.00 -0.12 -2.37
CA ILE A 113 -9.25 0.68 -1.16
C ILE A 113 -10.48 1.57 -1.34
N LEU A 114 -10.61 2.24 -2.49
CA LEU A 114 -11.71 3.14 -2.78
C LEU A 114 -13.06 2.41 -2.72
N ARG A 115 -13.14 1.15 -3.17
CA ARG A 115 -14.34 0.32 -3.09
C ARG A 115 -14.87 0.17 -1.65
N HIS A 116 -14.01 0.20 -0.64
CA HIS A 116 -14.42 0.10 0.77
C HIS A 116 -14.69 1.47 1.41
N MET A 117 -14.39 2.57 0.71
CA MET A 117 -14.63 3.93 1.18
C MET A 117 -16.01 4.48 0.72
N VAL A 118 -16.64 3.84 -0.28
CA VAL A 118 -17.91 4.28 -0.90
C VAL A 118 -19.09 3.36 -0.62
#